data_AF-A0A371JLU4-F1
#
_entry.id   AF-A0A371JLU4-F1
#
_cell.length_a   1.000
_cell.length_b   1.000
_cell.length_c   1.000
_cell.angle_alpha   90.00
_cell.angle_beta   90.00
_cell.angle_gamma   90.00
#
_symmetry.space_group_name_H-M   'P 1'
#
loop_
_entity.id
_entity.type
_entity.pdbx_description
1 polymer ?
#
loop_
_entity_poly.entity_id
_entity_poly.type
_entity_poly.pdbx_seq_one_letter_code
_entity_poly.pdbx_strand_id
1 'polypeptide(L)'
;METIGNITENLQHFHGSEVLYRIPLIRTQYTEGIQYLAEAADCFWLVTDTSVIARSLMGKSRFITVDFKKHDEKEKEKMGYAASITYTDGNGQIFETQGYHLTDFPLEKLRLFFVNGTLMLPSEY
;
A
#
# COMPACT_ATOMS: atom_id res chain seq x y z
N MET A 1 -15.84 6.13 -9.69
CA MET A 1 -15.01 6.39 -8.50
C MET A 1 -15.89 6.73 -7.31
N GLU A 2 -15.71 6.02 -6.21
CA GLU A 2 -16.35 6.35 -4.94
C GLU A 2 -15.72 7.60 -4.32
N THR A 3 -16.46 8.27 -3.43
CA THR A 3 -15.93 9.43 -2.70
C THR A 3 -14.87 8.98 -1.68
N ILE A 4 -13.85 9.81 -1.44
CA ILE A 4 -12.76 9.56 -0.45
C ILE A 4 -13.29 9.14 0.93
N GLY A 5 -14.37 9.80 1.40
CA GLY A 5 -15.02 9.48 2.67
C GLY A 5 -15.53 8.04 2.71
N ASN A 6 -16.25 7.63 1.67
CA ASN A 6 -16.80 6.27 1.55
C ASN A 6 -15.69 5.22 1.49
N ILE A 7 -14.62 5.46 0.72
CA ILE A 7 -13.49 4.53 0.64
C ILE A 7 -12.88 4.33 2.03
N THR A 8 -12.61 5.41 2.76
CA THR A 8 -11.97 5.34 4.08
C THR A 8 -12.86 4.66 5.13
N GLU A 9 -14.17 4.89 5.06
CA GLU A 9 -15.14 4.22 5.95
C GLU A 9 -15.26 2.73 5.63
N ASN A 10 -15.42 2.38 4.34
CA ASN A 10 -15.55 0.99 3.92
C ASN A 10 -14.31 0.15 4.22
N LEU A 11 -13.11 0.73 4.09
CA LEU A 11 -11.86 0.04 4.45
C LEU A 11 -11.81 -0.40 5.92
N GLN A 12 -12.51 0.30 6.83
CA GLN A 12 -12.55 -0.07 8.25
C GLN A 12 -13.39 -1.31 8.54
N HIS A 13 -14.26 -1.71 7.60
CA HIS A 13 -15.13 -2.88 7.76
C HIS A 13 -14.47 -4.21 7.36
N PHE A 14 -13.27 -4.17 6.78
CA PHE A 14 -12.50 -5.37 6.45
C PHE A 14 -11.70 -5.86 7.66
N HIS A 15 -12.00 -7.08 8.09
CA HIS A 15 -11.37 -7.77 9.22
C HIS A 15 -11.08 -9.22 8.86
N GLY A 16 -9.79 -9.58 8.84
CA GLY A 16 -9.34 -10.82 8.21
C GLY A 16 -9.76 -10.88 6.73
N SER A 17 -9.57 -12.05 6.12
CA SER A 17 -10.05 -12.30 4.76
C SER A 17 -10.26 -13.79 4.55
N GLU A 18 -11.38 -14.13 3.91
CA GLU A 18 -11.70 -15.51 3.54
C GLU A 18 -11.21 -15.82 2.11
N VAL A 19 -11.00 -14.77 1.31
CA VAL A 19 -10.58 -14.87 -0.09
C VAL A 19 -9.27 -14.13 -0.33
N LEU A 20 -8.25 -14.87 -0.78
CA LEU A 20 -6.99 -14.27 -1.23
C LEU A 20 -6.94 -14.19 -2.75
N TYR A 21 -6.85 -12.97 -3.26
CA TYR A 21 -6.54 -12.69 -4.64
C TYR A 21 -5.03 -12.86 -4.88
N ARG A 22 -4.61 -12.97 -6.15
CA ARG A 22 -3.22 -13.28 -6.48
C ARG A 22 -2.73 -12.50 -7.68
N ILE A 23 -1.49 -12.04 -7.61
CA ILE A 23 -0.69 -11.56 -8.75
C ILE A 23 0.24 -12.71 -9.17
N PRO A 24 -0.10 -13.51 -10.20
CA PRO A 24 0.61 -14.77 -10.48
C PRO A 24 2.09 -14.59 -10.79
N LEU A 25 2.45 -13.53 -11.53
CA LEU A 25 3.81 -13.25 -11.98
C LEU A 25 4.82 -13.14 -10.82
N ILE A 26 4.41 -12.48 -9.73
CA ILE A 26 5.27 -12.25 -8.55
C ILE A 26 4.87 -13.14 -7.38
N ARG A 27 3.86 -14.02 -7.54
CA ARG A 27 3.34 -14.92 -6.50
C ARG A 27 2.89 -14.22 -5.22
N THR A 28 2.55 -12.93 -5.31
CA THR A 28 1.95 -12.17 -4.20
C THR A 28 0.47 -12.45 -4.10
N GLN A 29 -0.02 -12.62 -2.88
CA GLN A 29 -1.43 -12.66 -2.56
C GLN A 29 -1.87 -11.33 -1.96
N TYR A 30 -3.17 -11.04 -1.99
CA TYR A 30 -3.71 -9.90 -1.29
C TYR A 30 -5.17 -10.13 -0.88
N THR A 31 -5.59 -9.44 0.17
CA THR A 31 -6.89 -9.61 0.83
C THR A 31 -8.02 -8.90 0.10
N GLU A 32 -9.25 -9.19 0.52
CA GLU A 32 -10.47 -8.54 0.03
C GLU A 32 -10.45 -7.02 0.23
N GLY A 33 -9.94 -6.52 1.36
CA GLY A 33 -9.82 -5.08 1.59
C GLY A 33 -8.89 -4.39 0.58
N ILE A 34 -7.82 -5.08 0.17
CA ILE A 34 -6.91 -4.58 -0.88
C ILE A 34 -7.55 -4.65 -2.26
N GLN A 35 -8.31 -5.71 -2.58
CA GLN A 35 -9.06 -5.78 -3.83
C GLN A 35 -10.07 -4.63 -3.93
N TYR A 36 -10.87 -4.43 -2.87
CA TYR A 36 -11.83 -3.33 -2.81
C TYR A 36 -11.13 -1.97 -2.95
N LEU A 37 -10.03 -1.74 -2.24
CA LEU A 37 -9.25 -0.50 -2.37
C LEU A 37 -8.85 -0.26 -3.84
N ALA A 38 -8.30 -1.27 -4.50
CA ALA A 38 -7.83 -1.16 -5.87
C ALA A 38 -8.96 -0.82 -6.86
N GLU A 39 -10.14 -1.41 -6.67
CA GLU A 39 -11.32 -1.15 -7.51
C GLU A 39 -11.96 0.22 -7.21
N ALA A 40 -12.16 0.54 -5.93
CA ALA A 40 -12.86 1.77 -5.54
C ALA A 40 -12.04 3.05 -5.85
N ALA A 41 -10.71 2.93 -5.79
CA ALA A 41 -9.76 4.01 -6.04
C ALA A 41 -9.09 3.93 -7.43
N ASP A 42 -9.47 2.98 -8.28
CA ASP A 42 -8.84 2.71 -9.59
C ASP A 42 -7.30 2.60 -9.53
N CYS A 43 -6.76 2.04 -8.44
CA CYS A 43 -5.34 2.12 -8.09
C CYS A 43 -4.60 0.76 -8.09
N PHE A 44 -4.88 -0.10 -9.08
CA PHE A 44 -4.17 -1.38 -9.21
C PHE A 44 -2.65 -1.24 -9.31
N TRP A 45 -2.16 -0.11 -9.84
CA TRP A 45 -0.73 0.19 -9.88
C TRP A 45 -0.09 0.14 -8.49
N LEU A 46 -0.78 0.65 -7.46
CA LEU A 46 -0.29 0.69 -6.08
C LEU A 46 -0.14 -0.73 -5.54
N VAL A 47 -1.12 -1.60 -5.79
CA VAL A 47 -1.07 -3.02 -5.40
C VAL A 47 0.12 -3.71 -6.08
N THR A 48 0.29 -3.52 -7.39
CA THR A 48 1.38 -4.17 -8.12
C THR A 48 2.75 -3.68 -7.70
N ASP A 49 2.95 -2.36 -7.55
CA ASP A 49 4.24 -1.78 -7.22
C ASP A 49 4.68 -2.17 -5.81
N THR A 50 3.80 -1.95 -4.82
CA THR A 50 4.07 -2.31 -3.43
C THR A 50 4.34 -3.81 -3.26
N SER A 51 3.64 -4.65 -4.03
CA SER A 51 3.85 -6.10 -4.03
C SER A 51 5.22 -6.52 -4.58
N VAL A 52 5.75 -5.84 -5.60
CA VAL A 52 7.07 -6.12 -6.17
C VAL A 52 8.15 -5.79 -5.15
N ILE A 53 8.08 -4.58 -4.58
CA ILE A 53 9.11 -4.07 -3.68
C ILE A 53 9.07 -4.81 -2.35
N ALA A 54 7.91 -4.91 -1.69
CA ALA A 54 7.79 -5.59 -0.41
C ALA A 54 8.23 -7.07 -0.50
N ARG A 55 7.94 -7.74 -1.61
CA ARG A 55 8.45 -9.10 -1.87
C ARG A 55 9.96 -9.16 -1.95
N SER A 56 10.60 -8.22 -2.63
CA SER A 56 12.07 -8.15 -2.71
C SER A 56 12.71 -7.96 -1.32
N LEU A 57 11.98 -7.36 -0.38
CA LEU A 57 12.42 -7.08 0.98
C LEU A 57 12.16 -8.21 1.99
N MET A 58 11.49 -9.30 1.59
CA MET A 58 11.24 -10.45 2.48
C MET A 58 12.50 -11.12 3.02
N GLY A 59 13.65 -10.94 2.36
CA GLY A 59 14.95 -11.39 2.87
C GLY A 59 15.48 -10.55 4.03
N LYS A 60 14.99 -9.31 4.21
CA LYS A 60 15.38 -8.39 5.27
C LYS A 60 14.47 -8.49 6.49
N SER A 61 13.16 -8.64 6.28
CA SER A 61 12.18 -8.82 7.36
C SER A 61 11.00 -9.68 6.90
N ARG A 62 10.43 -10.44 7.84
CA ARG A 62 9.18 -11.22 7.62
C ARG A 62 7.92 -10.35 7.67
N PHE A 63 8.04 -9.16 8.23
CA PHE A 63 6.98 -8.18 8.36
C PHE A 63 7.45 -6.87 7.73
N ILE A 64 6.76 -6.43 6.68
CA ILE A 64 7.03 -5.17 6.00
C ILE A 64 5.79 -4.30 6.11
N THR A 65 5.96 -3.09 6.61
CA THR A 65 4.96 -2.02 6.50
C THR A 65 5.20 -1.23 5.23
N VAL A 66 4.12 -0.81 4.58
CA VAL A 66 4.15 -0.02 3.35
C VAL A 66 3.34 1.24 3.62
N ASP A 67 4.03 2.37 3.72
CA ASP A 67 3.43 3.66 4.05
C ASP A 67 3.43 4.57 2.83
N PHE A 68 2.27 4.73 2.21
CA PHE A 68 2.04 5.72 1.18
C PHE A 68 1.67 7.06 1.82
N LYS A 69 2.27 8.15 1.30
CA LYS A 69 1.98 9.52 1.69
C LYS A 69 1.99 10.43 0.46
N LYS A 70 0.93 11.23 0.28
CA LYS A 70 0.96 12.41 -0.61
C LYS A 70 1.68 13.57 0.04
N HIS A 71 2.41 14.31 -0.79
CA HIS A 71 3.10 15.52 -0.39
C HIS A 71 2.25 16.75 -0.61
N ASP A 72 2.31 17.67 0.35
CA ASP A 72 1.81 19.04 0.14
C ASP A 72 2.75 19.84 -0.78
N GLU A 73 2.36 21.06 -1.15
CA GLU A 73 3.16 21.89 -2.06
C GLU A 73 4.59 22.15 -1.55
N LYS A 74 4.76 22.37 -0.24
CA LYS A 74 6.08 22.64 0.34
C LYS A 74 6.97 21.40 0.32
N GLU A 75 6.39 20.25 0.60
CA GLU A 75 7.08 18.97 0.51
C GLU A 75 7.46 18.66 -0.94
N LYS A 76 6.56 18.91 -1.90
CA LYS A 76 6.83 18.76 -3.34
C LYS A 76 8.00 19.62 -3.80
N GLU A 77 8.05 20.89 -3.41
CA GLU A 77 9.15 21.80 -3.75
C GLU A 77 10.48 21.33 -3.19
N LYS A 78 10.48 20.79 -1.96
CA LYS A 78 11.70 20.32 -1.30
C LYS A 78 12.20 18.98 -1.84
N MET A 79 11.28 18.06 -2.11
CA MET A 79 11.59 16.66 -2.42
C MET A 79 11.61 16.37 -3.92
N GLY A 80 10.87 17.14 -4.72
CA GLY A 80 10.73 16.94 -6.17
C GLY A 80 9.72 15.86 -6.57
N TYR A 81 8.99 15.26 -5.62
CA TYR A 81 7.98 14.23 -5.86
C TYR A 81 6.65 14.56 -5.16
N ALA A 82 5.54 14.15 -5.78
CA ALA A 82 4.17 14.38 -5.33
C ALA A 82 3.67 13.38 -4.28
N ALA A 83 4.26 12.20 -4.21
CA ALA A 83 4.00 11.22 -3.17
C ALA A 83 5.24 10.35 -2.93
N SER A 84 5.24 9.65 -1.80
CA SER A 84 6.27 8.67 -1.47
C SER A 84 5.66 7.41 -0.89
N ILE A 85 6.28 6.26 -1.16
CA ILE A 85 6.02 5.01 -0.46
C ILE A 85 7.27 4.63 0.34
N THR A 86 7.11 4.38 1.63
CA THR A 86 8.21 3.95 2.52
C THR A 86 7.96 2.55 3.03
N TYR A 87 8.99 1.70 2.92
CA TYR A 87 8.95 0.31 3.35
C TYR A 87 9.77 0.16 4.64
N THR A 88 9.16 -0.31 5.72
CA THR A 88 9.84 -0.47 7.03
C THR A 88 9.53 -1.80 7.68
N ASP A 89 10.27 -2.17 8.73
CA ASP A 89 9.98 -3.35 9.56
C ASP A 89 8.83 -3.15 10.57
N GLY A 90 8.22 -1.95 10.62
CA GLY A 90 7.22 -1.57 11.61
C GLY A 90 7.79 -1.09 12.95
N ASN A 91 9.12 -1.21 13.17
CA ASN A 91 9.83 -0.78 14.37
C ASN A 91 10.81 0.38 14.10
N GLY A 92 10.66 1.06 12.97
CA GLY A 92 11.42 2.26 12.61
C GLY A 92 12.65 2.00 11.73
N GLN A 93 12.96 0.74 11.37
CA GLN A 93 13.99 0.46 10.39
C GLN A 93 13.43 0.63 8.98
N ILE A 94 13.89 1.66 8.28
CA ILE A 94 13.55 1.91 6.88
C ILE A 94 14.40 1.00 5.98
N PHE A 95 13.76 0.30 5.06
CA PHE A 95 14.43 -0.54 4.06
C PHE A 95 14.54 0.14 2.71
N GLU A 96 13.52 0.90 2.32
CA GLU A 96 13.43 1.57 1.02
C GLU A 96 12.41 2.72 1.07
N THR A 97 12.65 3.76 0.27
CA THR A 97 11.69 4.84 0.01
C THR A 97 11.67 5.11 -1.49
N GLN A 98 10.46 5.15 -2.07
CA GLN A 98 10.25 5.45 -3.48
C GLN A 98 9.45 6.74 -3.62
N GLY A 99 9.94 7.66 -4.47
CA GLY A 99 9.25 8.91 -4.80
C GLY A 99 8.46 8.80 -6.10
N TYR A 100 7.29 9.42 -6.14
CA TYR A 100 6.36 9.43 -7.27
C TYR A 100 6.11 10.87 -7.70
N HIS A 101 6.48 11.25 -8.92
CA HIS A 101 6.26 12.61 -9.42
C HIS A 101 4.77 12.95 -9.64
N LEU A 102 3.96 11.93 -9.90
CA LEU A 102 2.51 12.04 -10.05
C LEU A 102 1.85 10.82 -9.40
N THR A 103 0.67 11.02 -8.85
CA THR A 103 -0.19 9.95 -8.36
C THR A 103 -1.64 10.37 -8.53
N ASP A 104 -2.48 9.42 -8.95
CA ASP A 104 -3.93 9.54 -9.05
C ASP A 104 -4.65 8.92 -7.84
N PHE A 105 -3.90 8.31 -6.90
CA PHE A 105 -4.48 7.68 -5.72
C PHE A 105 -5.25 8.73 -4.90
N PRO A 106 -6.50 8.47 -4.47
CA PRO A 106 -7.34 9.50 -3.89
C PRO A 106 -6.99 9.83 -2.43
N LEU A 107 -6.45 8.89 -1.64
CA LEU A 107 -6.17 9.13 -0.22
C LEU A 107 -4.85 9.89 0.01
N GLU A 108 -4.80 10.71 1.06
CA GLU A 108 -3.58 11.43 1.46
C GLU A 108 -2.52 10.52 2.07
N LYS A 109 -2.96 9.46 2.77
CA LYS A 109 -2.10 8.48 3.40
C LYS A 109 -2.76 7.11 3.39
N LEU A 110 -1.95 6.08 3.31
CA LEU A 110 -2.38 4.68 3.42
C LEU A 110 -1.25 3.87 4.02
N ARG A 111 -1.58 3.00 4.97
CA ARG A 111 -0.65 2.00 5.51
C ARG A 111 -1.16 0.62 5.13
N LEU A 112 -0.27 -0.20 4.58
CA LEU A 112 -0.51 -1.61 4.30
C LEU A 112 0.55 -2.47 5.00
N PHE A 113 0.23 -3.74 5.21
CA PHE A 113 1.19 -4.74 5.68
C PHE A 113 1.45 -5.79 4.61
N PHE A 114 2.69 -6.25 4.56
CA PHE A 114 3.11 -7.34 3.71
C PHE A 114 3.79 -8.41 4.54
N VAL A 115 3.14 -9.57 4.65
CA VAL A 115 3.55 -10.66 5.54
C VAL A 115 3.37 -11.99 4.82
N ASN A 116 4.39 -12.84 4.89
CA ASN A 116 4.37 -14.18 4.27
C ASN A 116 3.97 -14.20 2.78
N GLY A 117 4.22 -13.11 2.05
CA GLY A 117 3.87 -12.99 0.63
C GLY A 117 2.46 -12.47 0.36
N THR A 118 1.74 -12.01 1.39
CA THR A 118 0.38 -11.45 1.32
C THR A 118 0.39 -9.97 1.66
N LEU A 119 -0.18 -9.14 0.79
CA LEU A 119 -0.45 -7.71 1.04
C LEU A 119 -1.85 -7.55 1.64
N MET A 120 -1.98 -6.79 2.72
CA MET A 120 -3.24 -6.66 3.47
C MET A 120 -3.39 -5.30 4.16
N LEU A 121 -4.62 -4.94 4.52
CA LEU A 121 -4.85 -3.80 5.40
C LEU A 121 -4.38 -4.12 6.83
N PRO A 122 -4.04 -3.10 7.64
CA PRO A 122 -3.69 -3.31 9.05
C PRO A 122 -4.77 -3.97 9.89
N SER A 123 -6.05 -3.77 9.53
CA SER A 123 -7.21 -4.40 10.19
C SER A 123 -7.41 -5.86 9.80
N GLU A 124 -6.70 -6.34 8.77
CA GLU A 124 -6.78 -7.72 8.26
C GLU A 124 -5.59 -8.60 8.70
N TYR A 125 -4.66 -8.05 9.49
CA TYR A 125 -3.47 -8.74 10.03
C TYR A 125 -3.71 -9.36 11.41
#